data_AF-D8LV92-F1
#
_entry.id   AF-D8LV92-F1
#
_cell.length_a   1.000
_cell.length_b   1.000
_cell.length_c   1.000
_cell.angle_alpha   90.00
_cell.angle_beta   90.00
_cell.angle_gamma   90.00
#
_symmetry.space_group_name_H-M   'P 1'
#
loop_
_entity.id
_entity.type
_entity.pdbx_description
1 polymer ?
#
loop_
_entity_poly.entity_id
_entity_poly.type
_entity_poly.pdbx_seq_one_letter_code
_entity_poly.pdbx_strand_id
1 'polypeptide(L)'
;MQRHPGLIRMDSASYTCCYGNEVYSFKVRCPQSALIFFPGDIQDAEANMVQSSLGKEFKEFSYEETLQILHSKYPHSNIFIVRPSMKSDDISLYETYLDCDEHGNVTYFNPHGEAAHNLFILLEDYLCSNSSMNSPPGSDVVNLPLILIGFSRGALVLNQLLTELGTSLYSDSVLLRCREVHWLDCGNGGNHLCFPVLSESALACLHLYRFVSRLCFP
;
A
#
# COMPACT_ATOMS: atom_id res chain seq x y z
N MET A 1 -17.24 -4.39 25.64
CA MET A 1 -17.33 -4.26 24.18
C MET A 1 -16.60 -2.99 23.77
N GLN A 2 -15.32 -3.08 23.41
CA GLN A 2 -14.65 -1.96 22.73
C GLN A 2 -15.25 -1.88 21.33
N ARG A 3 -15.77 -0.71 20.95
CA ARG A 3 -16.18 -0.47 19.57
C ARG A 3 -14.92 -0.49 18.71
N HIS A 4 -14.84 -1.42 17.77
CA HIS A 4 -13.75 -1.43 16.81
C HIS A 4 -13.86 -0.17 15.94
N PRO A 5 -12.75 0.57 15.70
CA PRO A 5 -12.74 1.62 14.71
C PRO A 5 -13.21 1.05 13.37
N GLY A 6 -14.27 1.64 12.83
CA GLY A 6 -14.90 1.16 11.60
C GLY A 6 -14.01 1.46 10.40
N LEU A 7 -13.69 0.41 9.64
CA LEU A 7 -13.07 0.50 8.34
C LEU A 7 -14.12 0.98 7.32
N ILE A 8 -13.82 2.02 6.55
CA ILE A 8 -14.74 2.57 5.54
C ILE A 8 -14.20 2.25 4.16
N ARG A 9 -14.92 1.44 3.38
CA ARG A 9 -14.65 1.24 1.96
C ARG A 9 -14.77 2.60 1.25
N MET A 10 -13.74 2.97 0.49
CA MET A 10 -13.75 4.19 -0.29
C MET A 10 -14.53 3.96 -1.59
N ASP A 11 -15.61 4.71 -1.79
CA ASP A 11 -16.45 4.66 -2.99
C ASP A 11 -15.91 5.56 -4.11
N SER A 12 -14.58 5.56 -4.31
CA SER A 12 -13.97 6.24 -5.44
C SER A 12 -14.17 5.42 -6.70
N ALA A 13 -15.22 5.75 -7.45
CA ALA A 13 -15.51 5.13 -8.73
C ALA A 13 -14.35 5.32 -9.72
N SER A 14 -13.62 6.44 -9.66
CA SER A 14 -12.42 6.71 -10.47
C SER A 14 -11.31 5.71 -10.17
N TYR A 15 -10.89 5.59 -8.91
CA TYR A 15 -9.78 4.70 -8.56
C TYR A 15 -10.15 3.22 -8.78
N THR A 16 -11.34 2.81 -8.33
CA THR A 16 -11.80 1.42 -8.45
C THR A 16 -11.99 1.03 -9.91
N CYS A 17 -12.51 1.91 -10.78
CA CYS A 17 -12.72 1.61 -12.19
C CYS A 17 -11.41 1.60 -12.98
N CYS A 18 -10.47 2.51 -12.67
CA CYS A 18 -9.21 2.63 -13.41
C CYS A 18 -8.18 1.58 -13.00
N TYR A 19 -8.15 1.19 -11.72
CA TYR A 19 -7.10 0.33 -11.17
C TYR A 19 -7.62 -0.96 -10.54
N GLY A 20 -8.93 -1.19 -10.48
CA GLY A 20 -9.52 -2.45 -10.00
C GLY A 20 -9.32 -2.76 -8.52
N ASN A 21 -8.50 -2.00 -7.79
CA ASN A 21 -8.27 -2.19 -6.36
C ASN A 21 -9.33 -1.46 -5.54
N GLU A 22 -10.01 -2.20 -4.66
CA GLU A 22 -10.80 -1.59 -3.60
C GLU A 22 -9.88 -1.02 -2.53
N VAL A 23 -10.21 0.16 -2.01
CA VAL A 23 -9.43 0.79 -0.93
C VAL A 23 -10.31 0.93 0.28
N TYR A 24 -9.78 0.50 1.41
CA TYR A 24 -10.43 0.69 2.70
C TYR A 24 -9.66 1.74 3.48
N SER A 25 -10.36 2.69 4.11
CA SER A 25 -9.75 3.81 4.81
C SER A 25 -10.20 3.91 6.25
N PHE A 26 -9.27 4.34 7.10
CA PHE A 26 -9.52 4.78 8.47
C PHE A 26 -8.85 6.14 8.66
N LYS A 27 -9.63 7.13 9.12
CA LYS A 27 -9.18 8.51 9.26
C LYS A 27 -9.16 8.93 10.73
N VAL A 28 -8.03 9.50 11.14
CA VAL A 28 -7.86 10.10 12.48
C VAL A 28 -8.11 11.61 12.43
N ARG A 29 -8.35 12.21 13.59
CA ARG A 29 -8.40 13.66 13.73
C ARG A 29 -6.96 14.20 13.70
N CYS A 30 -6.70 15.20 12.87
CA CYS A 30 -5.38 15.85 12.72
C CYS A 30 -4.25 14.84 12.39
N PRO A 31 -4.31 14.19 11.22
CA PRO A 31 -3.30 13.21 10.83
C PRO A 31 -1.91 13.84 10.72
N GLN A 32 -0.89 13.08 11.13
CA GLN A 32 0.53 13.44 11.02
C GLN A 32 1.23 12.67 9.88
N SER A 33 0.61 11.61 9.38
CA SER A 33 1.09 10.82 8.24
C SER A 33 -0.06 10.06 7.58
N ALA A 34 0.21 9.50 6.40
CA ALA A 34 -0.65 8.53 5.73
C ALA A 34 0.10 7.20 5.59
N LEU A 35 -0.53 6.13 6.06
CA LEU A 35 -0.02 4.77 6.02
C LEU A 35 -0.78 4.00 4.94
N ILE A 36 -0.05 3.45 3.97
CA ILE A 36 -0.59 2.58 2.93
C ILE A 36 -0.15 1.16 3.22
N PHE A 37 -1.12 0.27 3.40
CA PHE A 37 -0.90 -1.15 3.68
C PHE A 37 -1.34 -2.00 2.49
N PHE A 38 -0.42 -2.79 1.98
CA PHE A 38 -0.66 -3.83 0.98
C PHE A 38 -0.71 -5.19 1.70
N PRO A 39 -1.90 -5.77 1.91
CA PRO A 39 -2.08 -7.05 2.60
C PRO A 39 -1.48 -8.26 1.85
N GLY A 40 -1.37 -9.36 2.57
CA GLY A 40 -0.90 -10.64 2.05
C GLY A 40 -2.00 -11.56 1.51
N ASP A 41 -1.57 -12.73 1.05
CA ASP A 41 -2.38 -13.70 0.31
C ASP A 41 -3.71 -14.08 0.95
N ILE A 42 -3.71 -14.33 2.26
CA ILE A 42 -4.88 -14.84 3.00
C ILE A 42 -5.77 -13.69 3.49
N GLN A 43 -5.21 -12.52 3.79
CA GLN A 43 -5.93 -11.43 4.46
C GLN A 43 -7.08 -10.89 3.59
N ASP A 44 -8.21 -10.60 4.22
CA ASP A 44 -9.38 -9.97 3.63
C ASP A 44 -10.18 -9.22 4.70
N ALA A 45 -11.27 -8.56 4.31
CA ALA A 45 -12.30 -8.13 5.24
C ALA A 45 -12.83 -9.33 6.01
N GLU A 46 -13.08 -9.16 7.30
CA GLU A 46 -13.50 -10.25 8.20
C GLU A 46 -14.73 -11.01 7.66
N ALA A 47 -15.69 -10.28 7.08
CA ALA A 47 -16.90 -10.86 6.47
C ALA A 47 -16.58 -11.88 5.36
N ASN A 48 -15.50 -11.65 4.59
CA ASN A 48 -15.04 -12.56 3.55
C ASN A 48 -14.21 -13.71 4.15
N MET A 49 -13.31 -13.41 5.10
CA MET A 49 -12.47 -14.43 5.74
C MET A 49 -13.28 -15.49 6.47
N VAL A 50 -14.39 -15.12 7.12
CA VAL A 50 -15.28 -16.08 7.81
C VAL A 50 -15.90 -17.10 6.85
N GLN A 51 -16.09 -16.74 5.58
CA GLN A 51 -16.65 -17.62 4.55
C GLN A 51 -15.59 -18.42 3.80
N SER A 52 -14.32 -17.98 3.87
CA SER A 52 -13.19 -18.61 3.21
C SER A 52 -12.87 -19.99 3.81
N SER A 53 -12.47 -20.94 2.95
CA SER A 53 -12.08 -22.27 3.40
C SER A 53 -10.80 -22.25 4.23
N LEU A 54 -9.87 -21.35 3.88
CA LEU A 54 -8.58 -21.12 4.53
C LEU A 54 -8.63 -19.92 5.49
N GLY A 55 -9.17 -18.78 5.04
CA GLY A 55 -9.11 -17.51 5.75
C GLY A 55 -9.76 -17.52 7.14
N LYS A 56 -10.75 -18.37 7.38
CA LYS A 56 -11.45 -18.46 8.68
C LYS A 56 -10.51 -18.81 9.84
N GLU A 57 -9.41 -19.50 9.57
CA GLU A 57 -8.40 -19.90 10.57
C GLU A 57 -7.46 -18.75 10.94
N PHE A 58 -7.46 -17.66 10.15
CA PHE A 58 -6.56 -16.51 10.29
C PHE A 58 -7.32 -15.19 10.46
N LYS A 59 -8.57 -15.24 10.94
CA LYS A 59 -9.45 -14.06 11.05
C LYS A 59 -8.90 -12.96 11.95
N GLU A 60 -8.01 -13.30 12.89
CA GLU A 60 -7.26 -12.33 13.71
C GLU A 60 -6.29 -11.45 12.88
N PHE A 61 -6.09 -11.78 11.61
CA PHE A 61 -5.33 -11.00 10.63
C PHE A 61 -6.23 -10.41 9.54
N SER A 62 -7.54 -10.30 9.76
CA SER A 62 -8.45 -9.56 8.88
C SER A 62 -8.03 -8.09 8.72
N TYR A 63 -8.60 -7.40 7.74
CA TYR A 63 -8.35 -5.96 7.58
C TYR A 63 -8.72 -5.16 8.83
N GLU A 64 -9.80 -5.53 9.50
CA GLU A 64 -10.30 -4.89 10.71
C GLU A 64 -9.36 -5.09 11.91
N GLU A 65 -8.84 -6.31 12.09
CA GLU A 65 -7.88 -6.61 13.17
C GLU A 65 -6.49 -6.05 12.87
N THR A 66 -6.06 -6.15 11.61
CA THR A 66 -4.80 -5.52 11.15
C THR A 66 -4.84 -4.00 11.30
N LEU A 67 -6.00 -3.37 11.05
CA LEU A 67 -6.20 -1.95 11.34
C LEU A 67 -5.95 -1.64 12.82
N GLN A 68 -6.39 -2.49 13.76
CA GLN A 68 -6.13 -2.26 15.18
C GLN A 68 -4.63 -2.24 15.48
N ILE A 69 -3.91 -3.23 14.93
CA ILE A 69 -2.46 -3.36 15.12
C ILE A 69 -1.74 -2.12 14.56
N LEU A 70 -2.09 -1.74 13.33
CA LEU A 70 -1.50 -0.57 12.66
C LEU A 70 -1.83 0.74 13.39
N HIS A 71 -3.08 0.95 13.81
CA HIS A 71 -3.49 2.14 14.55
C HIS A 71 -2.86 2.22 15.94
N SER A 72 -2.66 1.08 16.62
CA SER A 72 -1.94 1.03 17.90
C SER A 72 -0.49 1.49 17.74
N LYS A 73 0.18 1.06 16.65
CA LYS A 73 1.56 1.45 16.35
C LYS A 73 1.67 2.89 15.81
N TYR A 74 0.70 3.32 15.01
CA TYR A 74 0.67 4.62 14.33
C TYR A 74 -0.64 5.39 14.64
N PRO A 75 -0.84 5.86 15.88
CA PRO A 75 -2.11 6.42 16.35
C PRO A 75 -2.50 7.76 15.70
N HIS A 76 -1.58 8.39 14.98
CA HIS A 76 -1.80 9.67 14.28
C HIS A 76 -1.74 9.54 12.76
N SER A 77 -1.80 8.32 12.23
CA SER A 77 -1.82 8.08 10.79
C SER A 77 -3.24 7.86 10.29
N ASN A 78 -3.55 8.42 9.13
CA ASN A 78 -4.62 7.85 8.32
C ASN A 78 -4.13 6.53 7.74
N ILE A 79 -4.98 5.51 7.73
CA ILE A 79 -4.60 4.17 7.28
C ILE A 79 -5.44 3.82 6.05
N PHE A 80 -4.77 3.34 5.01
CA PHE A 80 -5.37 2.85 3.77
C PHE A 80 -4.93 1.42 3.55
N ILE A 81 -5.89 0.53 3.38
CA ILE A 81 -5.65 -0.87 3.02
C ILE A 81 -6.02 -1.01 1.55
N VAL A 82 -5.03 -1.29 0.71
CA VAL A 82 -5.21 -1.46 -0.74
C VAL A 82 -5.45 -2.93 -1.03
N ARG A 83 -6.72 -3.28 -1.24
CA ARG A 83 -7.11 -4.64 -1.55
C ARG A 83 -6.46 -5.08 -2.90
N PRO A 84 -5.97 -6.32 -3.03
CA PRO A 84 -5.59 -6.89 -4.31
C PRO A 84 -6.71 -6.73 -5.36
N SER A 85 -6.37 -6.52 -6.63
CA SER A 85 -7.37 -6.31 -7.70
C SER A 85 -8.14 -7.60 -7.97
N MET A 86 -7.48 -8.75 -7.80
CA MET A 86 -8.10 -10.07 -7.80
C MET A 86 -7.56 -10.90 -6.64
N LYS A 87 -8.39 -11.81 -6.11
CA LYS A 87 -8.02 -12.65 -4.96
C LYS A 87 -8.76 -13.99 -5.00
N SER A 88 -8.04 -15.06 -4.66
CA SER A 88 -8.56 -16.37 -4.24
C SER A 88 -8.39 -16.58 -2.72
N ASP A 89 -8.78 -17.74 -2.20
CA ASP A 89 -8.61 -18.06 -0.77
C ASP A 89 -7.15 -18.03 -0.31
N ASP A 90 -6.21 -18.25 -1.22
CA ASP A 90 -4.79 -18.48 -0.97
C ASP A 90 -3.83 -17.61 -1.79
N ILE A 91 -4.33 -16.78 -2.71
CA ILE A 91 -3.51 -15.93 -3.58
C ILE A 91 -4.14 -14.54 -3.72
N SER A 92 -3.30 -13.51 -3.57
CA SER A 92 -3.60 -12.11 -3.82
C SER A 92 -2.87 -11.60 -5.06
N LEU A 93 -3.62 -11.10 -6.04
CA LEU A 93 -3.09 -10.59 -7.30
C LEU A 93 -3.22 -9.06 -7.35
N TYR A 94 -2.08 -8.40 -7.55
CA TYR A 94 -1.97 -6.94 -7.70
C TYR A 94 -1.65 -6.60 -9.15
N GLU A 95 -2.47 -7.04 -10.10
CA GLU A 95 -2.17 -6.93 -11.55
C GLU A 95 -1.91 -5.51 -12.05
N THR A 96 -2.47 -4.51 -11.38
CA THR A 96 -2.24 -3.10 -11.69
C THR A 96 -0.89 -2.59 -11.22
N TYR A 97 -0.27 -3.29 -10.28
CA TYR A 97 1.06 -3.00 -9.76
C TYR A 97 2.11 -3.99 -10.27
N LEU A 98 1.74 -5.21 -10.67
CA LEU A 98 2.69 -6.30 -10.87
C LEU A 98 2.39 -7.09 -12.14
N ASP A 99 3.45 -7.35 -12.90
CA ASP A 99 3.44 -8.28 -14.02
C ASP A 99 3.59 -9.72 -13.50
N CYS A 100 2.47 -10.44 -13.40
CA CYS A 100 2.42 -11.81 -12.90
C CYS A 100 2.16 -12.84 -14.02
N ASP A 101 2.63 -14.08 -13.81
CA ASP A 101 2.24 -15.23 -14.63
C ASP A 101 0.82 -15.72 -14.27
N GLU A 102 0.36 -16.76 -14.99
CA GLU A 102 -0.95 -17.40 -14.76
C GLU A 102 -1.11 -18.04 -13.37
N HIS A 103 -0.02 -18.19 -12.62
CA HIS A 103 -0.01 -18.70 -11.25
C HIS A 103 0.14 -17.59 -10.21
N GLY A 104 0.13 -16.32 -10.63
CA GLY A 104 0.24 -15.16 -9.75
C GLY A 104 1.66 -14.86 -9.27
N ASN A 105 2.67 -15.52 -9.84
CA ASN A 105 4.06 -15.23 -9.50
C ASN A 105 4.54 -14.01 -10.29
N VAL A 106 5.22 -13.09 -9.63
CA VAL A 106 5.87 -11.97 -10.31
C VAL A 106 6.91 -12.52 -11.29
N THR A 107 6.79 -12.13 -12.55
CA THR A 107 7.71 -12.56 -13.62
C THR A 107 8.88 -11.59 -13.78
N TYR A 108 8.61 -10.30 -13.56
CA TYR A 108 9.56 -9.22 -13.77
C TYR A 108 9.10 -7.98 -12.99
N PHE A 109 10.06 -7.23 -12.42
CA PHE A 109 9.79 -5.89 -11.91
C PHE A 109 10.12 -4.88 -13.01
N ASN A 110 9.12 -4.13 -13.47
CA ASN A 110 9.25 -3.25 -14.62
C ASN A 110 9.67 -1.82 -14.22
N PRO A 111 10.86 -1.31 -14.58
CA PRO A 111 11.24 0.07 -14.27
C PRO A 111 10.28 1.12 -14.85
N HIS A 112 9.52 0.79 -15.88
CA HIS A 112 8.50 1.64 -16.49
C HIS A 112 7.08 1.18 -16.16
N GLY A 113 6.90 0.47 -15.05
CA GLY A 113 5.59 0.09 -14.55
C GLY A 113 4.77 1.28 -14.06
N GLU A 114 3.57 0.98 -13.59
CA GLU A 114 2.57 1.98 -13.18
C GLU A 114 2.36 2.01 -11.66
N ALA A 115 3.17 1.30 -10.85
CA ALA A 115 2.95 1.22 -9.41
C ALA A 115 3.03 2.61 -8.74
N ALA A 116 4.03 3.41 -9.08
CA ALA A 116 4.19 4.76 -8.55
C ALA A 116 3.08 5.70 -9.04
N HIS A 117 2.64 5.53 -10.29
CA HIS A 117 1.51 6.29 -10.84
C HIS A 117 0.20 5.96 -10.11
N ASN A 118 -0.08 4.68 -9.92
CA ASN A 118 -1.29 4.20 -9.24
C ASN A 118 -1.31 4.62 -7.77
N LEU A 119 -0.16 4.55 -7.10
CA LEU A 119 -0.03 5.04 -5.73
C LEU A 119 -0.18 6.56 -5.66
N PHE A 120 0.38 7.31 -6.62
CA PHE A 120 0.17 8.75 -6.70
C PHE A 120 -1.31 9.10 -6.85
N ILE A 121 -2.04 8.42 -7.73
CA ILE A 121 -3.47 8.70 -7.93
C ILE A 121 -4.29 8.30 -6.71
N LEU A 122 -3.97 7.20 -6.03
CA LEU A 122 -4.60 6.85 -4.76
C LEU A 122 -4.48 7.99 -3.74
N LEU A 123 -3.27 8.55 -3.64
CA LEU A 123 -2.97 9.65 -2.74
C LEU A 123 -3.72 10.92 -3.18
N GLU A 124 -3.69 11.28 -4.46
CA GLU A 124 -4.40 12.45 -4.99
C GLU A 124 -5.91 12.34 -4.80
N ASP A 125 -6.49 11.15 -4.99
CA ASP A 125 -7.91 10.90 -4.80
C ASP A 125 -8.29 11.09 -3.32
N TYR A 126 -7.41 10.70 -2.39
CA TYR A 126 -7.52 11.09 -0.99
C TYR A 126 -7.40 12.61 -0.78
N LEU A 127 -6.43 13.29 -1.40
CA LEU A 127 -6.23 14.73 -1.23
C LEU A 127 -7.41 15.56 -1.76
N CYS A 128 -7.92 15.19 -2.93
CA CYS A 128 -9.07 15.82 -3.56
C CYS A 128 -10.35 15.55 -2.76
N SER A 129 -10.54 14.32 -2.28
CA SER A 129 -11.73 13.93 -1.49
C SER A 129 -11.79 14.54 -0.08
N ASN A 130 -10.67 15.02 0.48
CA ASN A 130 -10.65 15.72 1.78
C ASN A 130 -10.62 17.24 1.67
N SER A 131 -10.79 17.80 0.47
CA SER A 131 -11.02 19.24 0.30
C SER A 131 -12.43 19.67 0.74
N SER A 132 -13.19 18.79 1.41
CA SER A 132 -14.50 19.09 2.00
C SER A 132 -14.39 20.03 3.22
N MET A 133 -14.38 21.34 2.95
CA MET A 133 -14.86 22.50 3.73
C MET A 133 -14.57 22.67 5.24
N ASN A 134 -13.93 21.74 5.96
CA ASN A 134 -13.70 21.84 7.41
C ASN A 134 -12.22 21.73 7.83
N SER A 135 -11.31 21.67 6.87
CA SER A 135 -9.87 21.72 7.13
C SER A 135 -9.50 23.14 7.54
N PRO A 136 -8.89 23.36 8.73
CA PRO A 136 -8.45 24.70 9.11
C PRO A 136 -7.51 25.26 8.04
N PRO A 137 -7.61 26.56 7.68
CA PRO A 137 -6.74 27.16 6.67
C PRO A 137 -5.27 26.94 7.06
N GLY A 138 -4.53 26.21 6.21
CA GLY A 138 -3.13 25.83 6.43
C GLY A 138 -2.87 24.37 6.82
N SER A 139 -3.90 23.50 6.95
CA SER A 139 -3.66 22.05 7.05
C SER A 139 -3.39 21.47 5.66
N ASP A 140 -2.13 21.45 5.24
CA ASP A 140 -1.66 20.78 4.03
C ASP A 140 -1.74 19.25 4.22
N VAL A 141 -2.96 18.71 4.24
CA VAL A 141 -3.21 17.26 4.12
C VAL A 141 -2.52 16.72 2.85
N VAL A 142 -2.33 17.60 1.85
CA VAL A 142 -1.60 17.43 0.57
C VAL A 142 -0.21 16.83 0.75
N ASN A 143 0.49 17.09 1.87
CA ASN A 143 1.89 16.71 2.04
C ASN A 143 2.15 15.77 3.23
N LEU A 144 1.14 15.00 3.66
CA LEU A 144 1.34 14.04 4.74
C LEU A 144 2.50 13.09 4.41
N PRO A 145 3.48 12.92 5.31
CA PRO A 145 4.52 11.90 5.21
C PRO A 145 3.90 10.52 5.00
N LEU A 146 4.52 9.71 4.13
CA LEU A 146 4.04 8.38 3.78
C LEU A 146 4.77 7.29 4.54
N ILE A 147 4.00 6.30 4.99
CA ILE A 147 4.49 5.04 5.54
C ILE A 147 3.95 3.94 4.64
N LEU A 148 4.83 3.18 4.01
CA LEU A 148 4.44 2.06 3.15
C LEU A 148 4.70 0.76 3.88
N ILE A 149 3.72 -0.14 3.91
CA ILE A 149 3.85 -1.45 4.53
C ILE A 149 3.29 -2.49 3.58
N GLY A 150 4.08 -3.51 3.27
CA GLY A 150 3.67 -4.64 2.44
C GLY A 150 3.90 -5.93 3.21
N PHE A 151 2.87 -6.76 3.32
CA PHE A 151 2.96 -8.08 3.93
C PHE A 151 2.84 -9.17 2.87
N SER A 152 3.68 -10.21 2.94
CA SER A 152 3.68 -11.33 1.98
C SER A 152 3.71 -10.82 0.54
N ARG A 153 2.72 -11.15 -0.31
CA ARG A 153 2.66 -10.62 -1.69
C ARG A 153 2.50 -9.11 -1.79
N GLY A 154 1.91 -8.44 -0.80
CA GLY A 154 1.87 -6.98 -0.76
C GLY A 154 3.27 -6.35 -0.72
N ALA A 155 4.28 -7.07 -0.23
CA ALA A 155 5.66 -6.63 -0.24
C ALA A 155 6.27 -6.60 -1.66
N LEU A 156 5.74 -7.40 -2.59
CA LEU A 156 6.17 -7.37 -4.00
C LEU A 156 5.74 -6.06 -4.69
N VAL A 157 4.61 -5.46 -4.29
CA VAL A 157 4.21 -4.12 -4.74
C VAL A 157 5.27 -3.08 -4.34
N LEU A 158 5.82 -3.19 -3.13
CA LEU A 158 6.90 -2.31 -2.69
C LEU A 158 8.19 -2.51 -3.49
N ASN A 159 8.49 -3.75 -3.88
CA ASN A 159 9.64 -4.05 -4.76
C ASN A 159 9.49 -3.41 -6.14
N GLN A 160 8.28 -3.44 -6.69
CA GLN A 160 7.98 -2.75 -7.93
C GLN A 160 8.18 -1.23 -7.78
N LEU A 161 7.64 -0.63 -6.71
CA LEU A 161 7.82 0.81 -6.43
C LEU A 161 9.30 1.20 -6.34
N LEU A 162 10.14 0.35 -5.74
CA LEU A 162 11.59 0.57 -5.73
C LEU A 162 12.22 0.44 -7.12
N THR A 163 11.71 -0.47 -7.94
CA THR A 163 12.25 -0.69 -9.30
C THR A 163 11.94 0.48 -10.24
N GLU A 164 10.80 1.14 -10.03
CA GLU A 164 10.36 2.33 -10.77
C GLU A 164 11.07 3.63 -10.36
N LEU A 165 11.96 3.59 -9.36
CA LEU A 165 12.72 4.75 -8.89
C LEU A 165 13.55 5.38 -10.01
N GLY A 166 13.35 6.67 -10.22
CA GLY A 166 14.12 7.46 -11.20
C GLY A 166 13.74 7.21 -12.66
N THR A 167 12.72 6.38 -12.90
CA THR A 167 12.24 6.04 -14.24
C THR A 167 10.75 6.31 -14.43
N SER A 168 9.93 6.16 -13.39
CA SER A 168 8.51 6.53 -13.43
C SER A 168 8.31 8.02 -13.17
N LEU A 169 7.44 8.67 -13.96
CA LEU A 169 7.13 10.11 -13.89
C LEU A 169 6.64 10.56 -12.51
N TYR A 170 5.99 9.65 -11.76
CA TYR A 170 5.38 9.96 -10.46
C TYR A 170 6.20 9.39 -9.28
N SER A 171 7.31 8.71 -9.56
CA SER A 171 8.15 8.11 -8.51
C SER A 171 8.62 9.15 -7.50
N ASP A 172 9.09 10.31 -7.95
CA ASP A 172 9.56 11.39 -7.08
C ASP A 172 8.44 11.96 -6.17
N SER A 173 7.24 12.17 -6.71
CA SER A 173 6.08 12.71 -5.96
C SER A 173 5.67 11.80 -4.80
N VAL A 174 5.79 10.48 -4.98
CA VAL A 174 5.49 9.49 -3.94
C VAL A 174 6.67 9.34 -2.98
N LEU A 175 7.89 9.18 -3.51
CA LEU A 175 9.05 8.74 -2.72
C LEU A 175 9.68 9.87 -1.92
N LEU A 176 9.57 11.12 -2.37
CA LEU A 176 9.94 12.27 -1.54
C LEU A 176 9.12 12.34 -0.25
N ARG A 177 7.88 11.85 -0.27
CA ARG A 177 7.01 11.83 0.91
C ARG A 177 7.23 10.60 1.79
N CYS A 178 7.81 9.51 1.25
CA CYS A 178 8.06 8.28 1.98
C CYS A 178 9.07 8.49 3.11
N ARG A 179 8.70 8.14 4.33
CA ARG A 179 9.56 8.16 5.53
C ARG A 179 9.97 6.77 5.97
N GLU A 180 9.07 5.82 5.79
CA GLU A 180 9.27 4.45 6.24
C GLU A 180 8.71 3.50 5.18
N VAL A 181 9.44 2.42 4.93
CA VAL A 181 8.95 1.30 4.12
C VAL A 181 9.24 0.00 4.87
N HIS A 182 8.20 -0.80 5.08
CA HIS A 182 8.27 -2.04 5.85
C HIS A 182 7.87 -3.23 4.98
N TRP A 183 8.82 -4.14 4.74
CA TRP A 183 8.57 -5.45 4.17
C TRP A 183 8.34 -6.44 5.31
N LEU A 184 7.14 -6.99 5.39
CA LEU A 184 6.77 -7.98 6.39
C LEU A 184 6.64 -9.34 5.71
N ASP A 185 7.56 -10.26 6.02
CA ASP A 185 7.54 -11.65 5.54
C ASP A 185 7.36 -11.79 4.01
N CYS A 186 8.23 -11.13 3.24
CA CYS A 186 8.20 -11.15 1.77
C CYS A 186 8.58 -12.55 1.24
N GLY A 187 7.59 -13.43 1.04
CA GLY A 187 7.86 -14.87 0.80
C GLY A 187 7.66 -15.41 -0.62
N ASN A 188 6.98 -14.70 -1.52
CA ASN A 188 6.35 -15.37 -2.68
C ASN A 188 6.85 -14.94 -4.08
N GLY A 189 8.07 -14.39 -4.18
CA GLY A 189 8.72 -14.22 -5.48
C GLY A 189 9.32 -15.54 -5.95
N GLY A 190 8.68 -16.23 -6.90
CA GLY A 190 9.30 -17.37 -7.58
C GLY A 190 10.68 -17.00 -8.15
N ASN A 191 11.61 -17.95 -8.20
CA ASN A 191 12.93 -17.81 -8.86
C ASN A 191 13.76 -16.56 -8.47
N HIS A 192 14.00 -16.35 -7.17
CA HIS A 192 14.87 -15.29 -6.64
C HIS A 192 14.34 -13.84 -6.74
N LEU A 193 13.06 -13.64 -7.07
CA LEU A 193 12.43 -12.31 -7.16
C LEU A 193 11.83 -11.80 -5.84
N CYS A 194 12.25 -12.36 -4.70
CA CYS A 194 11.88 -11.88 -3.37
C CYS A 194 12.33 -10.41 -3.15
N PHE A 195 13.43 -10.01 -3.79
CA PHE A 195 13.91 -8.63 -3.85
C PHE A 195 14.28 -8.28 -5.30
N PRO A 196 14.02 -7.05 -5.76
CA PRO A 196 14.35 -6.64 -7.11
C PRO A 196 15.85 -6.41 -7.26
N VAL A 197 16.39 -6.72 -8.44
CA VAL A 197 17.73 -6.23 -8.82
C VAL A 197 17.55 -4.80 -9.29
N LEU A 198 17.96 -3.84 -8.45
CA LEU A 198 17.81 -2.42 -8.75
C LEU A 198 18.83 -1.94 -9.79
N SER A 199 18.41 -1.06 -10.68
CA SER A 199 19.31 -0.35 -11.58
C SER A 199 20.20 0.64 -10.82
N GLU A 200 21.33 1.02 -11.39
CA GLU A 200 22.20 2.08 -10.83
C GLU A 200 21.44 3.39 -10.59
N SER A 201 20.52 3.75 -11.50
CA SER A 201 19.65 4.91 -11.36
C SER A 201 18.73 4.80 -10.14
N ALA A 202 18.08 3.65 -9.97
CA ALA A 202 17.19 3.40 -8.84
C ALA A 202 17.97 3.43 -7.51
N LEU A 203 19.18 2.86 -7.48
CA LEU A 203 20.09 2.92 -6.32
C LEU A 203 20.51 4.37 -5.99
N ALA A 204 20.87 5.15 -7.00
CA ALA A 204 21.22 6.56 -6.82
C ALA A 204 20.06 7.38 -6.24
N CYS A 205 18.84 7.19 -6.76
CA CYS A 205 17.62 7.78 -6.21
C CYS A 205 17.37 7.33 -4.77
N LEU A 206 17.52 6.04 -4.47
CA LEU A 206 17.34 5.51 -3.12
C LEU A 206 18.33 6.14 -2.12
N HIS A 207 19.60 6.27 -2.53
CA HIS A 207 20.61 6.97 -1.75
C HIS A 207 20.20 8.42 -1.48
N LEU A 208 19.74 9.15 -2.50
CA LEU A 208 19.25 10.52 -2.35
C LEU A 208 18.07 10.60 -1.36
N TYR A 209 17.07 9.73 -1.49
CA TYR A 209 15.89 9.71 -0.61
C TYR A 209 16.21 9.34 0.83
N ARG A 210 17.22 8.50 1.07
CA ARG A 210 17.70 8.21 2.42
C ARG A 210 18.18 9.48 3.12
N PHE A 211 18.83 10.40 2.41
CA PHE A 211 19.29 11.67 2.97
C PHE A 211 18.19 12.72 3.09
N VAL A 212 17.36 12.86 2.05
CA VAL A 212 16.36 13.94 1.96
C VAL A 212 15.11 13.62 2.78
N SER A 213 14.61 12.39 2.67
CA SER A 213 13.35 11.97 3.25
C SER A 213 13.51 11.19 4.55
N ARG A 214 14.74 11.00 5.04
CA ARG A 214 15.05 10.13 6.19
C ARG A 214 14.42 8.74 6.04
N LEU A 215 14.41 8.25 4.80
CA LEU A 215 13.80 6.97 4.49
C LEU A 215 14.51 5.88 5.29
N CYS A 216 13.79 5.27 6.23
CA CYS A 216 14.28 4.17 7.04
C CYS A 216 13.90 2.84 6.39
N PHE A 217 14.91 1.99 6.22
CA PHE A 217 14.76 0.56 6.00
C PHE A 217 15.05 -0.15 7.34
N PRO A 218 14.25 -1.15 7.74
CA PRO A 218 14.60 -2.00 8.88
C PRO A 218 15.92 -2.76 8.64
#